data_AF-A0A968WEL8-F1
#
_entry.id   AF-A0A968WEL8-F1
#
_cell.length_a   1.000
_cell.length_b   1.000
_cell.length_c   1.000
_cell.angle_alpha   90.00
_cell.angle_beta   90.00
_cell.angle_gamma   90.00
#
_symmetry.space_group_name_H-M   'P 1'
#
loop_
_entity.id
_entity.type
_entity.pdbx_description
1 polymer ?
#
loop_
_entity_poly.entity_id
_entity_poly.type
_entity_poly.pdbx_seq_one_letter_code
_entity_poly.pdbx_strand_id
1 'polypeptide(L)'
;MKSNKYILLLCTALFLLGGCDKDFEAVNTNPYAIEELDPALLFANAVRQTHPGHWEGEQTIVQQFVNAYNLGATAGPNFNEDTDNFNTPKWNSCYPNSIKLLVKAKELAEAQPEKVNLMSMIRIWKAYTFMTLVDTYGYVPYNEAGRGDAGLFFPVYDDDESIYEDLYTEIKSATDAMNPAGDYVSADLFYRSSGSATDPSGQVAKWKKLGNSLLLRLGMRYSEVDASKAQSRVSEAASRGVMTSNADNAYLTFSSAYPNPLNAGPRAINVYFYYVAEPFVDFLKTTNDPRAKFMIGKYANPAQATTT
;
A
#
# COMPACT_ATOMS: atom_id res chain seq x y z
N MET A 1 -16.91 35.59 70.04
CA MET A 1 -16.31 36.00 68.74
C MET A 1 -14.85 35.59 68.54
N LYS A 2 -14.02 35.37 69.57
CA LYS A 2 -12.63 34.92 69.39
C LYS A 2 -12.50 33.43 68.99
N SER A 3 -13.38 32.56 69.48
CA SER A 3 -13.40 31.11 69.16
C SER A 3 -13.72 30.82 67.67
N ASN A 4 -14.61 31.57 67.03
CA ASN A 4 -14.98 31.35 65.62
C ASN A 4 -13.83 31.63 64.63
N LYS A 5 -12.87 32.48 64.98
CA LYS A 5 -11.70 32.78 64.13
C LYS A 5 -10.72 31.60 64.07
N TYR A 6 -10.54 30.88 65.18
CA TYR A 6 -9.67 29.70 65.23
C TYR A 6 -10.29 28.50 64.52
N ILE A 7 -11.63 28.35 64.58
CA ILE A 7 -12.35 27.32 63.82
C ILE A 7 -12.23 27.58 62.31
N LEU A 8 -12.40 28.83 61.87
CA LEU A 8 -12.24 29.19 60.45
C LEU A 8 -10.80 28.96 59.97
N LEU A 9 -9.79 29.34 60.76
CA LEU A 9 -8.37 29.10 60.42
C LEU A 9 -8.03 27.61 60.34
N LEU A 10 -8.59 26.80 61.25
CA LEU A 10 -8.41 25.34 61.25
C LEU A 10 -9.08 24.70 60.04
N CYS A 11 -10.29 25.15 59.68
CA CYS A 11 -10.98 24.69 58.47
C CYS A 11 -10.20 25.07 57.21
N THR A 12 -9.68 26.29 57.09
CA THR A 12 -8.85 26.71 55.94
C THR A 12 -7.55 25.91 55.86
N ALA A 13 -6.90 25.64 57.00
CA ALA A 13 -5.69 24.81 57.05
C ALA A 13 -5.97 23.35 56.65
N LEU A 14 -7.13 22.79 57.02
CA LEU A 14 -7.56 21.45 56.62
C LEU A 14 -7.90 21.36 55.12
N PHE A 15 -8.43 22.43 54.51
CA PHE A 15 -8.66 22.51 53.06
C PHE A 15 -7.36 22.57 52.24
N LEU A 16 -6.29 23.18 52.78
CA LEU A 16 -4.98 23.26 52.12
C LEU A 16 -4.19 21.93 52.14
N LEU A 17 -4.59 20.97 52.97
CA LEU A 17 -3.97 19.63 53.06
C LEU A 17 -4.66 18.59 52.18
N GLY A 18 -5.78 18.95 51.52
CA GLY A 18 -6.62 18.07 50.70
C GLY A 18 -6.42 18.23 49.20
N GLY A 19 -5.18 18.30 48.71
CA GLY A 19 -4.90 18.22 47.28
C GLY A 19 -5.24 16.83 46.73
N CYS A 20 -6.24 16.73 45.85
CA CYS A 20 -6.57 15.52 45.10
C CYS A 20 -5.79 15.45 43.77
N ASP A 21 -4.48 15.68 43.82
CA ASP A 21 -3.57 15.52 42.66
C ASP A 21 -2.82 14.18 42.69
N LYS A 22 -2.92 13.42 43.80
CA LYS A 22 -2.41 12.05 43.89
C LYS A 22 -2.93 11.24 42.70
N ASP A 23 -1.98 10.77 41.90
CA ASP A 23 -2.19 9.93 40.72
C ASP A 23 -2.90 10.62 39.54
N PHE A 24 -3.01 11.95 39.49
CA PHE A 24 -3.62 12.66 38.35
C PHE A 24 -2.92 12.33 37.03
N GLU A 25 -1.58 12.35 37.01
CA GLU A 25 -0.82 11.95 35.84
C GLU A 25 -1.02 10.47 35.50
N ALA A 26 -1.04 9.58 36.50
CA ALA A 26 -1.22 8.14 36.28
C ALA A 26 -2.63 7.76 35.78
N VAL A 27 -3.67 8.48 36.22
CA VAL A 27 -5.06 8.28 35.74
C VAL A 27 -5.27 8.87 34.34
N ASN A 28 -4.52 9.91 33.98
CA ASN A 28 -4.61 10.56 32.66
C ASN A 28 -3.55 10.06 31.65
N THR A 29 -2.59 9.25 32.08
CA THR A 29 -1.65 8.56 31.18
C THR A 29 -2.28 7.24 30.78
N ASN A 30 -2.67 7.12 29.51
CA ASN A 30 -3.19 5.87 28.99
C ASN A 30 -2.06 4.82 28.98
N PRO A 31 -2.11 3.75 29.79
CA PRO A 31 -1.05 2.74 29.87
C PRO A 31 -0.94 1.90 28.58
N TYR A 32 -1.89 2.05 27.65
CA TYR A 32 -1.88 1.44 26.32
C TYR A 32 -1.57 2.46 25.21
N ALA A 33 -1.25 3.71 25.55
CA ALA A 33 -0.82 4.68 24.56
C ALA A 33 0.50 4.20 23.94
N ILE A 34 0.57 4.28 22.61
CA ILE A 34 1.81 4.06 21.89
C ILE A 34 2.62 5.35 22.05
N GLU A 35 3.68 5.29 22.85
CA GLU A 35 4.56 6.44 23.12
C GLU A 35 5.56 6.69 21.98
N GLU A 36 5.97 5.63 21.28
CA GLU A 36 6.83 5.71 20.10
C GLU A 36 6.29 4.84 18.96
N LEU A 37 6.24 5.42 17.76
CA LEU A 37 5.83 4.72 16.55
C LEU A 37 7.06 4.13 15.84
N ASP A 38 7.10 2.80 15.67
CA ASP A 38 8.15 2.15 14.87
C ASP A 38 7.89 2.36 13.36
N PRO A 39 8.77 3.09 12.64
CA PRO A 39 8.60 3.32 11.20
C PRO A 39 8.60 2.02 10.39
N ALA A 40 9.27 0.96 10.84
CA ALA A 40 9.27 -0.33 10.16
C ALA A 40 7.91 -1.02 10.25
N LEU A 41 7.21 -0.91 11.39
CA LEU A 41 5.85 -1.43 11.55
C LEU A 41 4.82 -0.61 10.77
N LEU A 42 4.97 0.71 10.73
CA LEU A 42 4.14 1.57 9.89
C LEU A 42 4.32 1.24 8.40
N PHE A 43 5.57 1.05 7.96
CA PHE A 43 5.89 0.60 6.60
C PHE A 43 5.25 -0.76 6.28
N ALA A 44 5.42 -1.76 7.15
CA ALA A 44 4.82 -3.08 6.96
C ALA A 44 3.29 -3.01 6.86
N ASN A 45 2.65 -2.19 7.70
CA ASN A 45 1.22 -1.96 7.64
C ASN A 45 0.82 -1.26 6.33
N ALA A 46 1.57 -0.25 5.87
CA ALA A 46 1.30 0.42 4.61
C ALA A 46 1.38 -0.52 3.41
N VAL A 47 2.38 -1.40 3.39
CA VAL A 47 2.51 -2.46 2.36
C VAL A 47 1.28 -3.37 2.40
N ARG A 48 0.83 -3.79 3.59
CA ARG A 48 -0.37 -4.63 3.74
C ARG A 48 -1.65 -3.94 3.27
N GLN A 49 -1.75 -2.63 3.49
CA GLN A 49 -2.91 -1.80 3.13
C GLN A 49 -2.87 -1.30 1.68
N THR A 50 -1.89 -1.74 0.89
CA THR A 50 -1.81 -1.38 -0.53
C THR A 50 -3.00 -2.00 -1.27
N HIS A 51 -3.77 -1.16 -1.95
CA HIS A 51 -5.00 -1.57 -2.62
C HIS A 51 -4.68 -2.56 -3.77
N PRO A 52 -5.21 -3.80 -3.73
CA PRO A 52 -4.85 -4.83 -4.70
C PRO A 52 -5.64 -4.76 -6.02
N GLY A 53 -6.55 -3.80 -6.17
CA GLY A 53 -7.50 -3.68 -7.29
C GLY A 53 -8.86 -4.28 -6.96
N HIS A 54 -9.73 -4.37 -7.96
CA HIS A 54 -11.08 -4.91 -7.83
C HIS A 54 -11.52 -5.74 -9.04
N TRP A 55 -12.33 -6.78 -8.83
CA TRP A 55 -12.79 -7.67 -9.91
C TRP A 55 -13.73 -6.94 -10.87
N GLU A 56 -14.68 -6.20 -10.31
CA GLU A 56 -15.68 -5.42 -11.04
C GLU A 56 -15.12 -4.09 -11.58
N GLY A 57 -13.87 -3.76 -11.25
CA GLY A 57 -13.11 -2.61 -11.76
C GLY A 57 -12.07 -3.06 -12.79
N GLU A 58 -10.79 -3.05 -12.42
CA GLU A 58 -9.67 -3.24 -13.34
C GLU A 58 -9.74 -4.56 -14.11
N GLN A 59 -10.10 -5.68 -13.46
CA GLN A 59 -10.16 -7.00 -14.11
C GLN A 59 -11.25 -7.07 -15.20
N THR A 60 -12.35 -6.36 -14.98
CA THR A 60 -13.45 -6.22 -15.95
C THR A 60 -13.04 -5.30 -17.11
N ILE A 61 -12.38 -4.18 -16.82
CA ILE A 61 -11.87 -3.23 -17.83
C ILE A 61 -10.88 -3.92 -18.77
N VAL A 62 -9.97 -4.75 -18.25
CA VAL A 62 -9.01 -5.51 -19.08
C VAL A 62 -9.59 -6.79 -19.68
N GLN A 63 -10.92 -6.98 -19.59
CA GLN A 63 -11.66 -8.08 -20.22
C GLN A 63 -11.15 -9.48 -19.84
N GLN A 64 -10.59 -9.66 -18.65
CA GLN A 64 -10.22 -10.98 -18.12
C GLN A 64 -11.39 -11.65 -17.41
N PHE A 65 -12.31 -10.82 -16.90
CA PHE A 65 -13.34 -11.22 -15.97
C PHE A 65 -14.64 -10.45 -16.21
N VAL A 66 -15.79 -11.01 -15.84
CA VAL A 66 -17.08 -10.32 -15.81
C VAL A 66 -17.95 -10.81 -14.65
N ASN A 67 -18.61 -9.88 -13.98
CA ASN A 67 -19.63 -10.18 -12.98
C ASN A 67 -21.03 -10.06 -13.61
N ALA A 68 -21.81 -11.14 -13.58
CA ALA A 68 -23.17 -11.15 -14.15
C ALA A 68 -24.16 -10.26 -13.39
N TYR A 69 -23.89 -9.97 -12.11
CA TYR A 69 -24.59 -8.95 -11.34
C TYR A 69 -23.87 -7.61 -11.60
N ASN A 70 -24.29 -6.95 -12.67
CA ASN A 70 -23.63 -5.78 -13.19
C ASN A 70 -23.79 -4.57 -12.26
N LEU A 71 -22.77 -4.30 -11.45
CA LEU A 71 -22.66 -3.07 -10.67
C LEU A 71 -21.41 -2.25 -11.00
N GLY A 72 -20.42 -2.80 -11.72
CA GLY A 72 -19.07 -2.22 -11.86
C GLY A 72 -18.80 -1.47 -13.16
N ALA A 73 -17.62 -1.69 -13.75
CA ALA A 73 -17.21 -1.07 -15.02
C ALA A 73 -18.13 -1.40 -16.20
N THR A 74 -18.91 -2.49 -16.10
CA THR A 74 -19.94 -2.86 -17.07
C THR A 74 -21.28 -2.15 -16.85
N ALA A 75 -21.43 -1.32 -15.81
CA ALA A 75 -22.68 -0.64 -15.50
C ALA A 75 -23.06 0.36 -16.60
N GLY A 76 -24.38 0.47 -16.83
CA GLY A 76 -24.94 1.35 -17.86
C GLY A 76 -24.71 0.89 -19.31
N PRO A 77 -25.39 1.54 -20.27
CA PRO A 77 -25.14 1.31 -21.69
C PRO A 77 -23.74 1.81 -22.08
N ASN A 78 -23.03 1.04 -22.91
CA ASN A 78 -21.71 1.39 -23.47
C ASN A 78 -20.58 1.63 -22.45
N PHE A 79 -20.62 1.04 -21.24
CA PHE A 79 -19.56 1.20 -20.23
C PHE A 79 -19.33 2.67 -19.81
N ASN A 80 -20.37 3.52 -19.88
CA ASN A 80 -20.25 4.97 -19.71
C ASN A 80 -21.03 5.50 -18.51
N GLU A 81 -21.12 4.69 -17.45
CA GLU A 81 -21.69 5.10 -16.18
C GLU A 81 -20.57 5.38 -15.19
N ASP A 82 -20.71 6.48 -14.45
CA ASP A 82 -19.83 6.75 -13.31
C ASP A 82 -20.32 5.93 -12.12
N THR A 83 -19.51 4.96 -11.70
CA THR A 83 -19.83 4.13 -10.55
C THR A 83 -18.83 4.33 -9.43
N ASP A 84 -19.16 5.26 -8.54
CA ASP A 84 -18.36 5.61 -7.36
C ASP A 84 -17.94 4.41 -6.51
N ASN A 85 -18.80 3.39 -6.41
CA ASN A 85 -18.51 2.16 -5.66
C ASN A 85 -17.26 1.41 -6.16
N PHE A 86 -16.84 1.64 -7.40
CA PHE A 86 -15.69 0.98 -8.03
C PHE A 86 -14.60 1.97 -8.43
N ASN A 87 -14.94 3.25 -8.62
CA ASN A 87 -13.99 4.32 -8.92
C ASN A 87 -13.31 4.89 -7.67
N THR A 88 -14.00 5.01 -6.54
CA THR A 88 -13.46 5.61 -5.29
C THR A 88 -12.66 4.68 -4.36
N PRO A 89 -12.83 3.33 -4.34
CA PRO A 89 -12.18 2.49 -3.35
C PRO A 89 -10.66 2.58 -3.32
N LYS A 90 -9.99 2.71 -4.47
CA LYS A 90 -8.52 2.83 -4.50
C LYS A 90 -8.08 4.12 -3.84
N TRP A 91 -8.70 5.25 -4.16
CA TRP A 91 -8.49 6.53 -3.47
C TRP A 91 -8.67 6.40 -1.95
N ASN A 92 -9.84 5.90 -1.54
CA ASN A 92 -10.23 5.73 -0.13
C ASN A 92 -9.43 4.65 0.60
N SER A 93 -8.75 3.75 -0.12
CA SER A 93 -7.83 2.77 0.46
C SER A 93 -6.42 3.35 0.59
N CYS A 94 -5.93 4.05 -0.44
CA CYS A 94 -4.55 4.51 -0.47
C CYS A 94 -4.30 5.72 0.45
N TYR A 95 -5.08 6.80 0.33
CA TYR A 95 -4.80 8.03 1.09
C TYR A 95 -4.87 7.88 2.61
N PRO A 96 -5.97 7.37 3.20
CA PRO A 96 -6.07 7.28 4.65
C PRO A 96 -5.28 6.11 5.24
N ASN A 97 -4.83 5.15 4.42
CA ASN A 97 -4.04 3.99 4.86
C ASN A 97 -2.60 4.07 4.33
N SER A 98 -2.29 3.48 3.17
CA SER A 98 -0.91 3.28 2.73
C SER A 98 -0.12 4.59 2.60
N ILE A 99 -0.67 5.64 2.01
CA ILE A 99 0.01 6.93 1.85
C ILE A 99 0.28 7.58 3.20
N LYS A 100 -0.75 7.76 4.03
CA LYS A 100 -0.58 8.35 5.37
C LYS A 100 0.50 7.62 6.16
N LEU A 101 0.47 6.28 6.13
CA LEU A 101 1.45 5.46 6.84
C LEU A 101 2.86 5.58 6.24
N LEU A 102 3.01 5.62 4.91
CA LEU A 102 4.32 5.77 4.25
C LEU A 102 4.92 7.15 4.47
N VAL A 103 4.10 8.21 4.45
CA VAL A 103 4.53 9.58 4.74
C VAL A 103 5.01 9.67 6.18
N LYS A 104 4.25 9.12 7.14
CA LYS A 104 4.67 9.13 8.54
C LYS A 104 5.90 8.25 8.81
N ALA A 105 5.96 7.07 8.20
CA ALA A 105 7.12 6.18 8.32
C ALA A 105 8.38 6.85 7.75
N LYS A 106 8.27 7.55 6.62
CA LYS A 106 9.37 8.32 6.02
C LYS A 106 9.84 9.42 6.98
N GLU A 107 8.94 10.25 7.49
CA GLU A 107 9.28 11.32 8.45
C GLU A 107 10.02 10.78 9.68
N LEU A 108 9.53 9.69 10.28
CA LEU A 108 10.16 9.06 11.46
C LEU A 108 11.53 8.43 11.12
N ALA A 109 11.69 7.87 9.93
CA ALA A 109 12.95 7.31 9.47
C ALA A 109 13.99 8.38 9.09
N GLU A 110 13.59 9.61 8.75
CA GLU A 110 14.53 10.73 8.51
C GLU A 110 15.33 11.09 9.77
N ALA A 111 14.75 10.88 10.96
CA ALA A 111 15.42 11.06 12.24
C ALA A 111 16.38 9.92 12.62
N GLN A 112 16.45 8.85 11.80
CA GLN A 112 17.22 7.63 12.07
C GLN A 112 18.19 7.34 10.91
N PRO A 113 19.33 8.05 10.82
CA PRO A 113 20.25 7.95 9.68
C PRO A 113 20.87 6.55 9.49
N GLU A 114 20.87 5.72 10.53
CA GLU A 114 21.29 4.32 10.47
C GLU A 114 20.27 3.40 9.77
N LYS A 115 19.02 3.86 9.57
CA LYS A 115 17.91 3.12 8.94
C LYS A 115 17.83 3.36 7.43
N VAL A 116 18.97 3.41 6.75
CA VAL A 116 19.07 3.75 5.32
C VAL A 116 18.30 2.78 4.43
N ASN A 117 18.27 1.49 4.78
CA ASN A 117 17.57 0.48 4.00
C ASN A 117 16.07 0.60 4.22
N LEU A 118 15.59 0.76 5.46
CA LEU A 118 14.18 1.07 5.72
C LEU A 118 13.70 2.32 4.98
N MET A 119 14.45 3.42 5.05
CA MET A 119 14.14 4.65 4.31
C MET A 119 14.00 4.38 2.81
N SER A 120 14.93 3.62 2.24
CA SER A 120 14.92 3.28 0.82
C SER A 120 13.72 2.40 0.45
N MET A 121 13.36 1.41 1.28
CA MET A 121 12.17 0.57 1.07
C MET A 121 10.87 1.38 1.11
N ILE A 122 10.76 2.31 2.07
CA ILE A 122 9.60 3.23 2.18
C ILE A 122 9.46 4.07 0.91
N ARG A 123 10.55 4.66 0.42
CA ARG A 123 10.54 5.49 -0.80
C ARG A 123 10.14 4.68 -2.04
N ILE A 124 10.71 3.49 -2.23
CA ILE A 124 10.37 2.59 -3.36
C ILE A 124 8.88 2.23 -3.32
N TRP A 125 8.35 1.88 -2.14
CA TRP A 125 6.95 1.46 -2.03
C TRP A 125 5.95 2.62 -2.08
N LYS A 126 6.32 3.79 -1.54
CA LYS A 126 5.56 5.05 -1.73
C LYS A 126 5.46 5.37 -3.21
N ALA A 127 6.57 5.26 -3.95
CA ALA A 127 6.56 5.49 -5.38
C ALA A 127 5.62 4.51 -6.11
N TYR A 128 5.72 3.21 -5.81
CA TYR A 128 4.78 2.21 -6.37
C TYR A 128 3.31 2.54 -6.05
N THR A 129 3.01 2.95 -4.82
CA THR A 129 1.64 3.31 -4.41
C THR A 129 1.11 4.47 -5.28
N PHE A 130 1.92 5.50 -5.51
CA PHE A 130 1.54 6.62 -6.37
C PHE A 130 1.48 6.27 -7.85
N MET A 131 2.34 5.37 -8.36
CA MET A 131 2.20 4.83 -9.73
C MET A 131 0.79 4.28 -9.93
N THR A 132 0.26 3.50 -8.97
CA THR A 132 -1.08 2.92 -9.09
C THR A 132 -2.21 3.94 -9.01
N LEU A 133 -2.02 5.05 -8.29
CA LEU A 133 -3.01 6.14 -8.21
C LEU A 133 -3.04 6.96 -9.49
N VAL A 134 -1.87 7.41 -9.97
CA VAL A 134 -1.77 8.19 -11.20
C VAL A 134 -2.26 7.38 -12.40
N ASP A 135 -1.93 6.08 -12.46
CA ASP A 135 -2.44 5.18 -13.51
C ASP A 135 -3.98 5.02 -13.48
N THR A 136 -4.64 5.38 -12.38
CA THR A 136 -6.10 5.26 -12.24
C THR A 136 -6.79 6.60 -12.45
N TYR A 137 -6.23 7.69 -11.93
CA TYR A 137 -6.91 8.98 -11.80
C TYR A 137 -6.25 10.12 -12.57
N GLY A 138 -5.05 9.91 -13.11
CA GLY A 138 -4.22 10.99 -13.66
C GLY A 138 -3.71 11.88 -12.54
N TYR A 139 -4.20 13.12 -12.48
CA TYR A 139 -3.72 14.11 -11.53
C TYR A 139 -4.21 13.77 -10.14
N VAL A 140 -3.32 13.79 -9.16
CA VAL A 140 -3.64 13.42 -7.78
C VAL A 140 -2.79 14.23 -6.80
N PRO A 141 -3.23 14.43 -5.55
CA PRO A 141 -2.35 14.97 -4.52
C PRO A 141 -1.12 14.08 -4.31
N TYR A 142 0.07 14.61 -4.54
CA TYR A 142 1.33 13.88 -4.44
C TYR A 142 2.30 14.54 -3.47
N ASN A 143 2.74 15.76 -3.77
CA ASN A 143 3.76 16.48 -3.00
C ASN A 143 3.27 16.84 -1.60
N GLU A 144 2.00 17.18 -1.49
CA GLU A 144 1.34 17.61 -0.26
C GLU A 144 0.59 16.48 0.47
N ALA A 145 0.55 15.29 -0.11
CA ALA A 145 -0.26 14.18 0.37
C ALA A 145 0.18 13.67 1.76
N GLY A 146 -0.79 13.28 2.58
CA GLY A 146 -0.55 12.60 3.86
C GLY A 146 -0.06 13.49 5.00
N ARG A 147 -0.09 14.82 4.85
CA ARG A 147 0.43 15.82 5.81
C ARG A 147 -0.64 16.46 6.70
N GLY A 148 -1.72 15.74 6.98
CA GLY A 148 -2.82 16.24 7.80
C GLY A 148 -2.43 16.53 9.25
N ASP A 149 -1.45 15.81 9.80
CA ASP A 149 -0.88 16.07 11.14
C ASP A 149 -0.07 17.37 11.21
N ALA A 150 0.47 17.82 10.07
CA ALA A 150 1.10 19.13 9.90
C ALA A 150 0.09 20.25 9.54
N GLY A 151 -1.22 19.99 9.61
CA GLY A 151 -2.28 20.96 9.34
C GLY A 151 -2.61 21.17 7.86
N LEU A 152 -2.06 20.35 6.95
CA LEU A 152 -2.33 20.44 5.51
C LEU A 152 -3.51 19.54 5.12
N PHE A 153 -4.72 20.07 5.23
CA PHE A 153 -5.96 19.31 5.02
C PHE A 153 -6.47 19.33 3.57
N PHE A 154 -5.99 20.27 2.75
CA PHE A 154 -6.43 20.47 1.37
C PHE A 154 -5.23 20.44 0.41
N PRO A 155 -4.60 19.27 0.24
CA PRO A 155 -3.42 19.17 -0.60
C PRO A 155 -3.79 19.43 -2.07
N VAL A 156 -2.93 20.17 -2.79
CA VAL A 156 -3.12 20.41 -4.23
C VAL A 156 -2.90 19.13 -5.04
N TYR A 157 -3.47 19.10 -6.25
CA TYR A 157 -3.26 18.01 -7.20
C TYR A 157 -2.04 18.33 -8.05
N ASP A 158 -1.12 17.38 -8.15
CA ASP A 158 0.04 17.44 -9.03
C ASP A 158 -0.31 16.72 -10.36
N ASP A 159 0.27 17.17 -11.47
CA ASP A 159 0.04 16.57 -12.79
C ASP A 159 0.76 15.21 -12.96
N ASP A 160 0.24 14.37 -13.84
CA ASP A 160 0.74 13.01 -14.03
C ASP A 160 2.18 12.94 -14.56
N GLU A 161 2.58 13.85 -15.46
CA GLU A 161 3.95 13.93 -15.98
C GLU A 161 4.94 14.27 -14.85
N SER A 162 4.69 15.33 -14.08
CA SER A 162 5.58 15.74 -13.00
C SER A 162 5.70 14.68 -11.89
N ILE A 163 4.58 14.02 -11.55
CA ILE A 163 4.60 12.89 -10.61
C ILE A 163 5.48 11.78 -11.18
N TYR A 164 5.30 11.35 -12.43
CA TYR A 164 6.08 10.26 -13.00
C TYR A 164 7.59 10.56 -13.12
N GLU A 165 7.97 11.82 -13.33
CA GLU A 165 9.36 12.28 -13.29
C GLU A 165 9.96 12.17 -11.87
N ASP A 166 9.21 12.57 -10.84
CA ASP A 166 9.66 12.43 -9.45
C ASP A 166 9.72 10.96 -9.01
N LEU A 167 8.74 10.14 -9.40
CA LEU A 167 8.72 8.70 -9.11
C LEU A 167 9.96 7.98 -9.67
N TYR A 168 10.39 8.32 -10.88
CA TYR A 168 11.63 7.80 -11.45
C TYR A 168 12.84 8.20 -10.58
N THR A 169 12.91 9.46 -10.16
CA THR A 169 13.99 9.97 -9.29
C THR A 169 13.99 9.29 -7.93
N GLU A 170 12.84 9.20 -7.27
CA GLU A 170 12.68 8.58 -5.95
C GLU A 170 13.11 7.11 -5.96
N ILE A 171 12.65 6.31 -6.93
CA ILE A 171 13.01 4.89 -7.01
C ILE A 171 14.50 4.73 -7.32
N LYS A 172 15.05 5.52 -8.25
CA LYS A 172 16.47 5.47 -8.61
C LYS A 172 17.35 5.84 -7.41
N SER A 173 17.09 6.97 -6.77
CA SER A 173 17.86 7.41 -5.61
C SER A 173 17.73 6.47 -4.41
N ALA A 174 16.54 5.90 -4.16
CA ALA A 174 16.35 4.92 -3.10
C ALA A 174 17.13 3.62 -3.38
N THR A 175 17.08 3.10 -4.60
CA THR A 175 17.87 1.91 -4.96
C THR A 175 19.38 2.16 -4.93
N ASP A 176 19.84 3.37 -5.29
CA ASP A 176 21.25 3.77 -5.17
C ASP A 176 21.70 3.86 -3.70
N ALA A 177 20.85 4.36 -2.80
CA ALA A 177 21.16 4.59 -1.39
C ALA A 177 21.23 3.31 -0.53
N MET A 178 20.57 2.22 -0.95
CA MET A 178 20.56 0.98 -0.16
C MET A 178 21.98 0.41 0.05
N ASN A 179 22.26 0.06 1.31
CA ASN A 179 23.55 -0.39 1.80
C ASN A 179 23.48 -1.87 2.26
N PRO A 180 24.17 -2.80 1.59
CA PRO A 180 24.20 -4.22 1.99
C PRO A 180 24.75 -4.48 3.40
N ALA A 181 25.51 -3.53 3.97
CA ALA A 181 26.02 -3.57 5.34
C ALA A 181 25.21 -2.69 6.32
N GLY A 182 24.08 -2.15 5.87
CA GLY A 182 23.17 -1.31 6.67
C GLY A 182 22.19 -2.11 7.53
N ASP A 183 21.10 -1.46 7.92
CA ASP A 183 20.04 -2.07 8.71
C ASP A 183 19.32 -3.20 7.98
N TYR A 184 18.93 -4.23 8.72
CA TYR A 184 18.00 -5.26 8.26
C TYR A 184 16.59 -4.93 8.75
N VAL A 185 15.63 -4.89 7.83
CA VAL A 185 14.24 -4.51 8.12
C VAL A 185 13.45 -5.77 8.45
N SER A 186 13.36 -6.11 9.73
CA SER A 186 12.69 -7.33 10.21
C SER A 186 11.17 -7.35 9.95
N ALA A 187 10.56 -6.17 9.83
CA ALA A 187 9.13 -6.00 9.55
C ALA A 187 8.77 -6.13 8.06
N ASP A 188 9.76 -6.23 7.16
CA ASP A 188 9.53 -6.37 5.71
C ASP A 188 8.63 -7.56 5.39
N LEU A 189 7.60 -7.34 4.56
CA LEU A 189 6.64 -8.37 4.20
C LEU A 189 7.03 -9.17 2.95
N PHE A 190 8.06 -8.75 2.20
CA PHE A 190 8.47 -9.41 0.96
C PHE A 190 9.71 -10.28 1.12
N TYR A 191 10.78 -9.72 1.69
CA TYR A 191 12.12 -10.33 1.61
C TYR A 191 12.77 -10.52 2.98
N ARG A 192 11.98 -10.51 4.06
CA ARG A 192 12.49 -10.93 5.37
C ARG A 192 12.83 -12.42 5.38
N SER A 193 13.92 -12.75 6.06
CA SER A 193 14.30 -14.11 6.44
C SER A 193 13.23 -14.78 7.30
N SER A 194 13.08 -16.09 7.11
CA SER A 194 12.34 -16.96 8.02
C SER A 194 13.25 -17.35 9.19
N GLY A 195 12.85 -17.02 10.43
CA GLY A 195 13.60 -17.37 11.64
C GLY A 195 14.43 -16.22 12.22
N SER A 196 15.42 -16.55 13.06
CA SER A 196 16.22 -15.56 13.80
C SER A 196 17.45 -15.03 13.03
N ALA A 197 17.84 -15.67 11.92
CA ALA A 197 18.98 -15.24 11.12
C ALA A 197 18.61 -14.01 10.28
N THR A 198 19.43 -12.96 10.35
CA THR A 198 19.28 -11.75 9.54
C THR A 198 20.25 -11.78 8.36
N ASP A 199 19.79 -11.36 7.18
CA ASP A 199 20.61 -11.19 5.98
C ASP A 199 20.29 -9.84 5.31
N PRO A 200 20.84 -8.73 5.84
CA PRO A 200 20.67 -7.41 5.24
C PRO A 200 21.13 -7.37 3.77
N SER A 201 22.20 -8.09 3.43
CA SER A 201 22.77 -8.07 2.09
C SER A 201 21.83 -8.70 1.05
N GLY A 202 21.24 -9.85 1.37
CA GLY A 202 20.24 -10.52 0.54
C GLY A 202 18.94 -9.73 0.44
N GLN A 203 18.47 -9.15 1.55
CA GLN A 203 17.29 -8.28 1.56
C GLN A 203 17.49 -7.06 0.64
N VAL A 204 18.63 -6.38 0.76
CA VAL A 204 18.98 -5.24 -0.10
C VAL A 204 19.06 -5.66 -1.57
N ALA A 205 19.68 -6.80 -1.89
CA ALA A 205 19.77 -7.27 -3.26
C ALA A 205 18.38 -7.50 -3.88
N LYS A 206 17.43 -8.05 -3.12
CA LYS A 206 16.05 -8.26 -3.58
C LYS A 206 15.30 -6.95 -3.78
N TRP A 207 15.41 -6.02 -2.84
CA TRP A 207 14.78 -4.71 -2.96
C TRP A 207 15.35 -3.86 -4.10
N LYS A 208 16.66 -3.92 -4.36
CA LYS A 208 17.25 -3.29 -5.56
C LYS A 208 16.64 -3.84 -6.84
N LYS A 209 16.50 -5.18 -6.96
CA LYS A 209 15.82 -5.79 -8.12
C LYS A 209 14.36 -5.34 -8.25
N LEU A 210 13.62 -5.26 -7.14
CA LEU A 210 12.25 -4.74 -7.15
C LEU A 210 12.19 -3.29 -7.64
N GLY A 211 12.98 -2.39 -7.05
CA GLY A 211 13.01 -1.00 -7.46
C GLY A 211 13.44 -0.83 -8.94
N ASN A 212 14.46 -1.54 -9.39
CA ASN A 212 14.87 -1.49 -10.79
C ASN A 212 13.82 -2.08 -11.75
N SER A 213 13.09 -3.13 -11.36
CA SER A 213 11.93 -3.61 -12.13
C SER A 213 10.78 -2.60 -12.19
N LEU A 214 10.60 -1.80 -11.13
CA LEU A 214 9.64 -0.69 -11.14
C LEU A 214 10.10 0.44 -12.07
N LEU A 215 11.40 0.76 -12.11
CA LEU A 215 11.97 1.67 -13.12
C LEU A 215 11.74 1.17 -14.54
N LEU A 216 11.89 -0.14 -14.77
CA LEU A 216 11.61 -0.76 -16.07
C LEU A 216 10.13 -0.59 -16.45
N ARG A 217 9.21 -0.92 -15.54
CA ARG A 217 7.76 -0.74 -15.73
C ARG A 217 7.40 0.72 -16.00
N LEU A 218 7.96 1.64 -15.21
CA LEU A 218 7.78 3.08 -15.35
C LEU A 218 8.32 3.57 -16.70
N GLY A 219 9.51 3.13 -17.11
CA GLY A 219 10.10 3.49 -18.40
C GLY A 219 9.24 3.03 -19.56
N MET A 220 8.67 1.82 -19.50
CA MET A 220 7.74 1.33 -20.52
C MET A 220 6.44 2.14 -20.61
N ARG A 221 6.01 2.81 -19.55
CA ARG A 221 4.82 3.69 -19.59
C ARG A 221 4.97 4.83 -20.59
N TYR A 222 6.21 5.25 -20.88
CA TYR A 222 6.51 6.30 -21.84
C TYR A 222 6.50 5.83 -23.29
N SER A 223 6.33 4.54 -23.61
CA SER A 223 6.60 4.02 -24.97
C SER A 223 5.83 4.73 -26.09
N GLU A 224 4.58 5.11 -25.82
CA GLU A 224 3.70 5.78 -26.78
C GLU A 224 3.73 7.31 -26.70
N VAL A 225 4.20 7.87 -25.57
CA VAL A 225 4.21 9.33 -25.33
C VAL A 225 5.57 9.94 -25.68
N ASP A 226 6.65 9.25 -25.31
CA ASP A 226 8.03 9.64 -25.56
C ASP A 226 8.93 8.40 -25.67
N ALA A 227 9.04 7.89 -26.90
CA ALA A 227 9.81 6.68 -27.21
C ALA A 227 11.30 6.81 -26.86
N SER A 228 11.88 8.02 -26.97
CA SER A 228 13.30 8.26 -26.62
C SER A 228 13.51 8.17 -25.11
N LYS A 229 12.63 8.79 -24.32
CA LYS A 229 12.66 8.69 -22.85
C LYS A 229 12.40 7.25 -22.40
N ALA A 230 11.46 6.56 -23.02
CA ALA A 230 11.19 5.14 -22.77
C ALA A 230 12.45 4.28 -23.01
N GLN A 231 13.08 4.42 -24.18
CA GLN A 231 14.30 3.69 -24.52
C GLN A 231 15.42 3.93 -23.51
N SER A 232 15.65 5.19 -23.14
CA SER A 232 16.68 5.56 -22.15
C SER A 232 16.41 4.91 -20.79
N ARG A 233 15.21 5.09 -20.24
CA ARG A 233 14.84 4.59 -18.89
C ARG A 233 14.82 3.07 -18.81
N VAL A 234 14.31 2.41 -19.85
CA VAL A 234 14.28 0.95 -19.93
C VAL A 234 15.69 0.37 -19.99
N SER A 235 16.57 0.95 -20.82
CA SER A 235 17.96 0.49 -20.94
C SER A 235 18.71 0.67 -19.63
N GLU A 236 18.52 1.81 -18.96
CA GLU A 236 19.11 2.05 -17.65
C GLU A 236 18.61 1.04 -16.61
N ALA A 237 17.29 0.88 -16.46
CA ALA A 237 16.70 -0.05 -15.51
C ALA A 237 17.21 -1.49 -15.72
N ALA A 238 17.29 -1.94 -16.97
CA ALA A 238 17.85 -3.25 -17.32
C ALA A 238 19.32 -3.38 -16.91
N SER A 239 20.15 -2.35 -17.16
CA SER A 239 21.58 -2.33 -16.80
C SER A 239 21.83 -2.36 -15.29
N ARG A 240 20.89 -1.82 -14.49
CA ARG A 240 20.96 -1.80 -13.02
C ARG A 240 20.61 -3.15 -12.39
N GLY A 241 20.08 -4.09 -13.16
CA GLY A 241 19.68 -5.43 -12.72
C GLY A 241 18.23 -5.45 -12.21
N VAL A 242 17.38 -6.14 -12.96
CA VAL A 242 15.94 -6.32 -12.66
C VAL A 242 15.67 -7.70 -12.05
N MET A 243 14.40 -7.98 -11.73
CA MET A 243 13.95 -9.33 -11.38
C MET A 243 14.09 -10.27 -12.58
N THR A 244 14.73 -11.42 -12.39
CA THR A 244 15.01 -12.38 -13.49
C THR A 244 14.45 -13.78 -13.24
N SER A 245 13.85 -14.02 -12.07
CA SER A 245 13.27 -15.31 -11.72
C SER A 245 12.12 -15.15 -10.71
N ASN A 246 11.30 -16.20 -10.59
CA ASN A 246 10.21 -16.24 -9.59
C ASN A 246 10.69 -16.06 -8.15
N ALA A 247 11.95 -16.41 -7.85
CA ALA A 247 12.53 -16.21 -6.53
C ALA A 247 12.70 -14.72 -6.18
N ASP A 248 12.67 -13.81 -7.17
CA ASP A 248 12.74 -12.37 -6.96
C ASP A 248 11.34 -11.73 -6.78
N ASN A 249 10.25 -12.47 -6.96
CA ASN A 249 8.89 -11.92 -6.87
C ASN A 249 8.64 -11.28 -5.49
N ALA A 250 8.11 -10.05 -5.48
CA ALA A 250 7.51 -9.45 -4.31
C ALA A 250 6.03 -9.84 -4.25
N TYR A 251 5.66 -10.72 -3.33
CA TYR A 251 4.27 -11.11 -3.11
C TYR A 251 3.92 -11.06 -1.63
N LEU A 252 2.69 -10.60 -1.34
CA LEU A 252 2.13 -10.71 0.00
C LEU A 252 1.56 -12.09 0.22
N THR A 253 1.99 -12.73 1.30
CA THR A 253 1.36 -13.95 1.78
C THR A 253 0.12 -13.62 2.60
N PHE A 254 -0.95 -14.36 2.33
CA PHE A 254 -2.22 -14.28 3.03
C PHE A 254 -2.47 -15.60 3.76
N SER A 255 -3.26 -15.57 4.82
CA SER A 255 -3.62 -16.74 5.62
C SER A 255 -5.12 -16.78 5.86
N SER A 256 -5.62 -17.80 6.56
CA SER A 256 -7.03 -17.82 6.98
C SER A 256 -7.38 -16.67 7.93
N ALA A 257 -6.43 -16.23 8.77
CA ALA A 257 -6.61 -15.09 9.67
C ALA A 257 -6.50 -13.74 8.94
N TYR A 258 -5.76 -13.70 7.83
CA TYR A 258 -5.58 -12.51 7.00
C TYR A 258 -5.85 -12.89 5.54
N PRO A 259 -7.13 -13.02 5.14
CA PRO A 259 -7.48 -13.44 3.79
C PRO A 259 -7.13 -12.37 2.76
N ASN A 260 -6.83 -12.79 1.53
CA ASN A 260 -6.68 -11.86 0.41
C ASN A 260 -8.04 -11.19 0.14
N PRO A 261 -8.15 -9.86 0.21
CA PRO A 261 -9.42 -9.16 0.00
C PRO A 261 -9.97 -9.36 -1.43
N LEU A 262 -9.12 -9.58 -2.44
CA LEU A 262 -9.58 -9.94 -3.78
C LEU A 262 -10.33 -11.28 -3.80
N ASN A 263 -10.05 -12.20 -2.88
CA ASN A 263 -10.75 -13.48 -2.85
C ASN A 263 -12.17 -13.38 -2.25
N ALA A 264 -12.55 -12.26 -1.62
CA ALA A 264 -13.84 -12.16 -0.93
C ALA A 264 -15.03 -12.37 -1.88
N GLY A 265 -15.03 -11.73 -3.06
CA GLY A 265 -16.09 -11.89 -4.06
C GLY A 265 -16.15 -13.31 -4.64
N PRO A 266 -15.17 -13.72 -5.46
CA PRO A 266 -15.20 -14.98 -6.21
C PRO A 266 -15.11 -16.22 -5.33
N ARG A 267 -14.69 -16.11 -4.05
CA ARG A 267 -14.59 -17.26 -3.14
C ARG A 267 -15.60 -17.25 -1.99
N ALA A 268 -15.97 -16.11 -1.43
CA ALA A 268 -16.71 -16.09 -0.16
C ALA A 268 -18.17 -15.65 -0.28
N ILE A 269 -18.50 -14.74 -1.20
CA ILE A 269 -19.83 -14.11 -1.22
C ILE A 269 -20.70 -14.70 -2.32
N ASN A 270 -20.21 -14.73 -3.57
CA ASN A 270 -21.09 -14.86 -4.74
C ASN A 270 -20.46 -15.63 -5.91
N VAL A 271 -19.79 -16.75 -5.64
CA VAL A 271 -19.01 -17.55 -6.63
C VAL A 271 -19.71 -17.72 -7.99
N TYR A 272 -21.04 -17.85 -8.00
CA TYR A 272 -21.88 -18.07 -9.19
C TYR A 272 -22.07 -16.86 -10.10
N PHE A 273 -21.67 -15.66 -9.67
CA PHE A 273 -21.75 -14.45 -10.48
C PHE A 273 -20.42 -14.11 -11.16
N TYR A 274 -19.35 -14.84 -10.84
CA TYR A 274 -17.99 -14.57 -11.34
C TYR A 274 -17.68 -15.45 -12.55
N TYR A 275 -17.62 -14.85 -13.75
CA TYR A 275 -17.32 -15.54 -15.01
C TYR A 275 -16.05 -15.01 -15.66
N VAL A 276 -15.35 -15.88 -16.38
CA VAL A 276 -14.22 -15.48 -17.22
C VAL A 276 -14.77 -14.87 -18.51
N ALA A 277 -14.30 -13.69 -18.88
CA ALA A 277 -14.84 -12.96 -20.02
C ALA A 277 -14.45 -13.62 -21.36
N GLU A 278 -15.34 -13.54 -22.35
CA GLU A 278 -15.19 -14.18 -23.67
C GLU A 278 -13.86 -13.83 -24.37
N PRO A 279 -13.41 -12.56 -24.44
CA PRO A 279 -12.15 -12.23 -25.10
C PRO A 279 -10.95 -12.97 -24.51
N PHE A 280 -10.91 -13.12 -23.18
CA PHE A 280 -9.82 -13.82 -22.49
C PHE A 280 -9.92 -15.35 -22.68
N VAL A 281 -11.13 -15.92 -22.66
CA VAL A 281 -11.35 -17.34 -22.97
C VAL A 281 -10.90 -17.66 -24.40
N ASP A 282 -11.26 -16.82 -25.36
CA ASP A 282 -10.93 -17.01 -26.76
C ASP A 282 -9.44 -16.83 -27.01
N PHE A 283 -8.80 -15.86 -26.36
CA PHE A 283 -7.34 -15.74 -26.36
C PHE A 283 -6.68 -17.05 -25.89
N LEU A 284 -7.08 -17.58 -24.73
CA LEU A 284 -6.50 -18.81 -24.19
C LEU A 284 -6.73 -20.03 -25.09
N LYS A 285 -7.91 -20.13 -25.74
CA LYS A 285 -8.21 -21.21 -26.68
C LYS A 285 -7.39 -21.09 -27.97
N THR A 286 -7.39 -19.91 -28.58
CA THR A 286 -6.71 -19.67 -29.87
C THR A 286 -5.20 -19.86 -29.76
N THR A 287 -4.62 -19.57 -28.60
CA THR A 287 -3.20 -19.84 -28.32
C THR A 287 -2.92 -21.24 -27.76
N ASN A 288 -3.94 -22.10 -27.62
CA ASN A 288 -3.84 -23.42 -26.97
C ASN A 288 -3.12 -23.36 -25.61
N ASP A 289 -3.48 -22.37 -24.78
CA ASP A 289 -2.73 -22.06 -23.57
C ASP A 289 -2.92 -23.13 -22.48
N PRO A 290 -1.84 -23.82 -22.04
CA PRO A 290 -1.94 -24.85 -21.01
C PRO A 290 -2.36 -24.30 -19.64
N ARG A 291 -2.31 -22.98 -19.43
CA ARG A 291 -2.70 -22.31 -18.18
C ARG A 291 -4.21 -22.23 -18.02
N ALA A 292 -4.99 -22.37 -19.09
CA ALA A 292 -6.45 -22.25 -19.06
C ALA A 292 -7.08 -23.14 -17.96
N LYS A 293 -6.61 -24.39 -17.81
CA LYS A 293 -7.11 -25.34 -16.80
C LYS A 293 -6.83 -24.94 -15.35
N PHE A 294 -5.87 -24.04 -15.11
CA PHE A 294 -5.52 -23.54 -13.78
C PHE A 294 -6.19 -22.19 -13.48
N MET A 295 -6.68 -21.50 -14.51
CA MET A 295 -7.32 -20.19 -14.40
C MET A 295 -8.85 -20.27 -14.45
N ILE A 296 -9.41 -21.31 -15.09
CA ILE A 296 -10.84 -21.41 -15.38
C ILE A 296 -11.43 -22.70 -14.81
N GLY A 297 -12.41 -22.56 -13.91
CA GLY A 297 -13.27 -23.65 -13.47
C GLY A 297 -14.46 -23.83 -14.43
N LYS A 298 -14.73 -25.07 -14.85
CA LYS A 298 -15.93 -25.40 -15.63
C LYS A 298 -16.90 -26.21 -14.78
N TYR A 299 -18.08 -25.67 -14.56
CA TYR A 299 -19.14 -26.32 -13.80
C TYR A 299 -20.35 -26.58 -14.69
N ALA A 300 -20.90 -27.79 -14.66
CA ALA A 300 -22.08 -28.15 -15.45
C ALA A 300 -23.33 -27.39 -14.97
N ASN A 301 -23.41 -27.14 -13.66
CA ASN A 301 -24.35 -26.24 -13.03
C ASN A 301 -23.55 -25.15 -12.30
N PRO A 302 -23.72 -23.85 -12.62
CA PRO A 302 -23.06 -22.77 -11.92
C PRO A 302 -23.24 -22.87 -10.40
N ALA A 303 -24.42 -23.26 -9.90
CA ALA A 303 -24.71 -23.44 -8.47
C ALA A 303 -23.85 -24.51 -7.76
N GLN A 304 -23.08 -25.30 -8.50
CA GLN A 304 -22.14 -26.28 -7.97
C GLN A 304 -20.68 -25.80 -7.94
N ALA A 305 -20.42 -24.52 -8.25
CA ALA A 305 -19.09 -23.94 -8.07
C ALA A 305 -18.65 -24.03 -6.59
N THR A 306 -17.48 -24.63 -6.35
CA THR A 306 -16.94 -24.88 -5.01
C THR A 306 -15.77 -23.95 -4.70
N THR A 307 -15.58 -23.64 -3.43
CA THR A 307 -14.56 -22.69 -2.92
C THR A 307 -13.23 -23.36 -2.53
N THR A 308 -12.99 -24.58 -3.02
CA THR A 308 -11.84 -25.43 -2.67
C THR A 308 -10.52 -24.78 -3.04
#